data_AF-A0A5N7CJ34-F1
#
_entry.id   AF-A0A5N7CJ34-F1
#
_cell.length_a   1.000
_cell.length_b   1.000
_cell.length_c   1.000
_cell.angle_alpha   90.00
_cell.angle_beta   90.00
_cell.angle_gamma   90.00
#
_symmetry.space_group_name_H-M   'P 1'
#
loop_
_entity.id
_entity.type
_entity.pdbx_description
1 polymer ?
#
loop_
_entity_poly.entity_id
_entity_poly.type
_entity_poly.pdbx_seq_one_letter_code
_entity_poly.pdbx_strand_id
1 'polypeptide(L)'
;MPPWDTRSEFSSTISSLLLFESYSKVADQSIWDSIDRKGLGHRIFAQTLFHLCHCLLNHPFLLHLRLKPFGCKAPRSFAARALQMGVDHAVSLVGLLRDAFEAGCLVESSFYAYCFSIATGIFSVASHAAPDGVAYRPSEMLCHVHIGLEALERLAHLWVHAANMSVRLREFHAQSHCLTTLLDPACLADDLDPASEDMLWSMIDYALLGEDPRKTSQAMGSEIPILPSPTSWALDAEILAPVSSIVDASHGNLFSAMTPTLRLNEVEYFLNCSSPNNGVL
;
A
#
# COMPACT_ATOMS: atom_id res chain seq x y z
N MET A 1 1.69 13.80 17.54
CA MET A 1 1.66 14.91 16.56
C MET A 1 0.56 14.62 15.55
N PRO A 2 -0.30 15.58 15.20
CA PRO A 2 -1.41 15.32 14.28
C PRO A 2 -0.92 15.14 12.83
N PRO A 3 -1.64 14.36 12.00
CA PRO A 3 -1.20 14.05 10.63
C PRO A 3 -1.20 15.25 9.66
N TRP A 4 -1.94 16.32 9.99
CA TRP A 4 -1.91 17.58 9.23
C TRP A 4 -0.78 18.53 9.65
N ASP A 5 0.04 18.18 10.65
CA ASP A 5 1.26 18.91 10.96
C ASP A 5 2.34 18.56 9.93
N THR A 6 3.04 19.57 9.41
CA THR A 6 4.07 19.40 8.36
C THR A 6 5.27 18.57 8.83
N ARG A 7 5.49 18.45 10.14
CA ARG A 7 6.56 17.62 10.72
C ARG A 7 6.10 16.19 11.03
N SER A 8 4.84 15.86 10.77
CA SER A 8 4.31 14.52 11.03
C SER A 8 4.90 13.46 10.10
N GLU A 9 4.99 12.22 10.59
CA GLU A 9 5.34 11.05 9.76
C GLU A 9 4.41 10.89 8.55
N PHE A 10 3.12 11.25 8.72
CA PHE A 10 2.16 11.30 7.63
C PHE A 10 2.61 12.28 6.54
N SER A 11 2.94 13.53 6.92
CA SER A 11 3.40 14.55 5.98
C SER A 11 4.76 14.21 5.35
N SER A 12 5.66 13.57 6.10
CA SER A 12 6.93 13.06 5.58
C SER A 12 6.74 11.99 4.50
N THR A 13 5.84 11.03 4.76
CA THR A 13 5.51 9.96 3.81
C THR A 13 4.85 10.53 2.55
N ILE A 14 3.84 11.40 2.70
CA ILE A 14 3.22 12.10 1.56
C ILE A 14 4.25 12.88 0.74
N SER A 15 5.17 13.59 1.38
CA SER A 15 6.21 14.36 0.68
C SER A 15 7.12 13.44 -0.15
N SER A 16 7.47 12.27 0.37
CA SER A 16 8.25 11.28 -0.37
C SER A 16 7.49 10.72 -1.57
N LEU A 17 6.19 10.48 -1.43
CA LEU A 17 5.32 10.03 -2.52
C LEU A 17 5.15 11.11 -3.61
N LEU A 18 4.96 12.37 -3.22
CA LEU A 18 4.90 13.50 -4.16
C LEU A 18 6.22 13.69 -4.93
N LEU A 19 7.35 13.47 -4.27
CA LEU A 19 8.65 13.51 -4.92
C LEU A 19 8.76 12.39 -5.97
N PHE A 20 8.36 11.15 -5.61
CA PHE A 20 8.28 10.05 -6.57
C PHE A 20 7.39 10.38 -7.78
N GLU A 21 6.19 10.94 -7.53
CA GLU A 21 5.26 11.34 -8.57
C GLU A 21 5.90 12.33 -9.57
N SER A 22 6.67 13.30 -9.06
CA SER A 22 7.36 14.29 -9.90
C SER A 22 8.37 13.66 -10.87
N TYR A 23 9.06 12.59 -10.45
CA TYR A 23 9.98 11.85 -11.31
C TYR A 23 9.26 10.85 -12.22
N SER A 24 8.13 10.30 -11.79
CA SER A 24 7.37 9.31 -12.57
C SER A 24 6.60 9.92 -13.74
N LYS A 25 6.11 11.17 -13.63
CA LYS A 25 5.33 11.86 -14.69
C LYS A 25 6.14 12.20 -15.95
N VAL A 26 7.47 12.21 -15.87
CA VAL A 26 8.35 12.41 -17.03
C VAL A 26 8.27 11.23 -18.02
N ALA A 27 7.62 10.13 -17.65
CA ALA A 27 7.56 8.88 -18.43
C ALA A 27 6.18 8.54 -19.07
N ASP A 28 5.20 9.46 -19.09
CA ASP A 28 3.88 9.15 -19.67
C ASP A 28 3.69 9.77 -21.06
N GLN A 29 3.77 8.93 -22.10
CA GLN A 29 2.74 8.78 -23.15
C GLN A 29 3.13 7.90 -24.36
N SER A 30 4.38 7.47 -24.54
CA SER A 30 4.80 6.72 -25.76
C SER A 30 5.44 5.33 -25.51
N ILE A 31 5.21 4.75 -24.32
CA ILE A 31 6.22 3.88 -23.72
C ILE A 31 5.91 2.38 -23.80
N TRP A 32 4.66 1.97 -23.92
CA TRP A 32 4.31 0.55 -24.05
C TRP A 32 4.91 -0.09 -25.32
N ASP A 33 5.26 0.72 -26.32
CA ASP A 33 5.78 0.26 -27.61
C ASP A 33 7.32 0.17 -27.69
N SER A 34 8.08 0.66 -26.69
CA SER A 34 9.56 0.78 -26.81
C SER A 34 10.42 0.39 -25.61
N ILE A 35 9.89 0.02 -24.44
CA ILE A 35 10.73 -0.42 -23.31
C ILE A 35 11.07 -1.92 -23.41
N ASP A 36 12.35 -2.24 -23.19
CA ASP A 36 12.79 -3.54 -22.67
C ASP A 36 11.84 -4.07 -21.55
N ARG A 37 11.39 -5.32 -21.72
CA ARG A 37 10.40 -5.97 -20.83
C ARG A 37 10.80 -5.93 -19.35
N LYS A 38 12.09 -5.89 -19.04
CA LYS A 38 12.59 -5.75 -17.66
C LYS A 38 12.32 -4.37 -17.06
N GLY A 39 12.55 -3.29 -17.82
CA GLY A 39 12.25 -1.93 -17.36
C GLY A 39 10.76 -1.70 -17.12
N LEU A 40 9.92 -2.33 -17.94
CA LEU A 40 8.47 -2.27 -17.79
C LEU A 40 8.00 -2.91 -16.47
N GLY A 41 8.52 -4.08 -16.12
CA GLY A 41 8.19 -4.76 -14.85
C GLY A 41 8.56 -3.91 -13.63
N HIS A 42 9.75 -3.32 -13.60
CA HIS A 42 10.16 -2.43 -12.51
C HIS A 42 9.27 -1.18 -12.41
N ARG A 43 8.86 -0.62 -13.55
CA ARG A 43 7.96 0.53 -13.59
C ARG A 43 6.58 0.20 -13.03
N ILE A 44 5.97 -0.92 -13.47
CA ILE A 44 4.68 -1.40 -12.95
C ILE A 44 4.78 -1.62 -11.45
N PHE A 45 5.84 -2.29 -10.98
CA PHE A 45 6.04 -2.52 -9.55
C PHE A 45 6.17 -1.21 -8.76
N ALA A 46 6.96 -0.25 -9.23
CA ALA A 46 7.14 1.04 -8.55
C ALA A 46 5.84 1.86 -8.50
N GLN A 47 5.09 1.93 -9.60
CA GLN A 47 3.79 2.60 -9.64
C GLN A 47 2.75 1.88 -8.76
N THR A 48 2.77 0.55 -8.74
CA THR A 48 1.94 -0.26 -7.84
C THR A 48 2.22 0.10 -6.39
N LEU A 49 3.49 0.15 -5.99
CA LEU A 49 3.89 0.51 -4.63
C LEU A 49 3.48 1.95 -4.28
N PHE A 50 3.66 2.89 -5.21
CA PHE A 50 3.21 4.27 -5.05
C PHE A 50 1.71 4.35 -4.73
N HIS A 51 0.86 3.73 -5.55
CA HIS A 51 -0.58 3.74 -5.30
C HIS A 51 -0.95 2.96 -4.04
N LEU A 52 -0.34 1.80 -3.78
CA LEU A 52 -0.58 1.02 -2.56
C LEU A 52 -0.26 1.83 -1.29
N CYS A 53 0.86 2.55 -1.27
CA CYS A 53 1.21 3.43 -0.15
C CYS A 53 0.14 4.49 0.08
N HIS A 54 -0.37 5.12 -0.98
CA HIS A 54 -1.49 6.06 -0.86
C HIS A 54 -2.76 5.38 -0.35
N CYS A 55 -3.10 4.18 -0.85
CA CYS A 55 -4.25 3.41 -0.37
C CYS A 55 -4.15 3.10 1.12
N LEU A 56 -3.01 2.60 1.60
CA LEU A 56 -2.81 2.27 3.01
C LEU A 56 -2.80 3.53 3.89
N LEU A 57 -2.05 4.55 3.48
CA LEU A 57 -1.90 5.77 4.28
C LEU A 57 -3.26 6.48 4.49
N ASN A 58 -4.13 6.40 3.48
CA ASN A 58 -5.45 7.02 3.45
C ASN A 58 -6.61 6.02 3.61
N HIS A 59 -6.32 4.77 3.99
CA HIS A 59 -7.33 3.74 4.18
C HIS A 59 -8.34 4.18 5.26
N PRO A 60 -9.67 4.05 5.06
CA PRO A 60 -10.67 4.56 6.00
C PRO A 60 -10.42 4.15 7.45
N PHE A 61 -10.10 2.87 7.68
CA PHE A 61 -9.78 2.35 9.00
C PHE A 61 -8.47 2.90 9.59
N LEU A 62 -7.37 2.94 8.82
CA LEU A 62 -6.09 3.45 9.32
C LEU A 62 -6.16 4.94 9.60
N LEU A 63 -6.97 5.66 8.82
CA LEU A 63 -7.27 7.06 9.05
C LEU A 63 -8.11 7.24 10.31
N HIS A 64 -9.14 6.43 10.54
CA HIS A 64 -9.90 6.38 11.79
C HIS A 64 -8.98 6.23 13.00
N LEU A 65 -8.15 5.19 13.02
CA LEU A 65 -7.21 4.94 14.13
C LEU A 65 -6.26 6.13 14.38
N ARG A 66 -5.81 6.79 13.32
CA ARG A 66 -4.91 7.94 13.40
C ARG A 66 -5.61 9.21 13.91
N LEU A 67 -6.90 9.37 13.63
CA LEU A 67 -7.68 10.56 13.99
C LEU A 67 -8.37 10.41 15.34
N LYS A 68 -8.67 9.18 15.79
CA LYS A 68 -9.30 8.86 17.08
C LYS A 68 -8.69 9.63 18.27
N PRO A 69 -7.36 9.75 18.45
CA PRO A 69 -6.77 10.51 19.56
C PRO A 69 -7.06 12.01 19.54
N PHE A 70 -7.46 12.56 18.39
CA PHE A 70 -7.74 13.98 18.21
C PHE A 70 -9.23 14.31 18.29
N GLY A 71 -10.11 13.31 18.11
CA GLY A 71 -11.56 13.48 18.19
C GLY A 71 -12.06 14.63 17.31
N CYS A 72 -12.92 15.47 17.88
CA CYS A 72 -13.47 16.65 17.22
C CYS A 72 -12.45 17.73 16.81
N LYS A 73 -11.18 17.63 17.23
CA LYS A 73 -10.11 18.55 16.82
C LYS A 73 -9.53 18.20 15.44
N ALA A 74 -9.85 17.03 14.89
CA ALA A 74 -9.45 16.65 13.54
C ALA A 74 -10.12 17.56 12.50
N PRO A 75 -9.37 18.23 11.61
CA PRO A 75 -9.96 19.02 10.54
C PRO A 75 -10.75 18.13 9.58
N ARG A 76 -12.05 18.39 9.43
CA ARG A 76 -12.92 17.64 8.51
C ARG A 76 -12.43 17.67 7.06
N SER A 77 -11.86 18.80 6.63
CA SER A 77 -11.28 18.95 5.29
C SER A 77 -10.07 18.04 5.07
N PHE A 78 -9.28 17.78 6.11
CA PHE A 78 -8.18 16.83 6.06
C PHE A 78 -8.72 15.40 5.89
N ALA A 79 -9.68 15.00 6.73
CA ALA A 79 -10.29 13.66 6.66
C ALA A 79 -10.97 13.42 5.30
N ALA A 80 -11.79 14.35 4.82
CA ALA A 80 -12.45 14.26 3.53
C ALA A 80 -11.45 14.10 2.37
N ARG A 81 -10.39 14.92 2.36
CA ARG A 81 -9.36 14.84 1.32
C ARG A 81 -8.58 13.53 1.38
N ALA A 82 -8.22 13.07 2.58
CA ALA A 82 -7.51 11.81 2.74
C ALA A 82 -8.37 10.64 2.23
N LEU A 83 -9.63 10.53 2.66
CA LEU A 83 -10.56 9.50 2.17
C LEU A 83 -10.68 9.52 0.64
N GLN A 84 -10.86 10.70 0.04
CA GLN A 84 -10.92 10.85 -1.41
C GLN A 84 -9.64 10.37 -2.09
N MET A 85 -8.46 10.76 -1.59
CA MET A 85 -7.18 10.26 -2.11
C MET A 85 -7.05 8.74 -2.00
N GLY A 86 -7.54 8.14 -0.91
CA GLY A 86 -7.57 6.68 -0.75
C GLY A 86 -8.34 6.00 -1.89
N VAL A 87 -9.51 6.52 -2.24
CA VAL A 87 -10.33 6.00 -3.34
C VAL A 87 -9.68 6.28 -4.70
N ASP A 88 -9.20 7.50 -4.96
CA ASP A 88 -8.57 7.88 -6.23
C ASP A 88 -7.36 6.98 -6.57
N HIS A 89 -6.51 6.71 -5.56
CA HIS A 89 -5.35 5.84 -5.74
C HIS A 89 -5.74 4.36 -5.81
N ALA A 90 -6.81 3.93 -5.16
CA ALA A 90 -7.34 2.57 -5.33
C ALA A 90 -7.84 2.36 -6.77
N VAL A 91 -8.55 3.33 -7.35
CA VAL A 91 -8.99 3.30 -8.76
C VAL A 91 -7.78 3.20 -9.68
N SER A 92 -6.78 4.05 -9.46
CA SER A 92 -5.54 4.07 -10.24
C SER A 92 -4.76 2.76 -10.13
N LEU A 93 -4.68 2.17 -8.93
CA LEU A 93 -4.00 0.90 -8.67
C LEU A 93 -4.65 -0.27 -9.43
N VAL A 94 -5.97 -0.41 -9.32
CA VAL A 94 -6.70 -1.47 -10.02
C VAL A 94 -6.64 -1.27 -11.53
N GLY A 95 -6.77 -0.02 -12.01
CA GLY A 95 -6.60 0.32 -13.42
C GLY A 95 -5.23 -0.08 -13.95
N LEU A 96 -4.15 0.36 -13.29
CA LEU A 96 -2.76 0.03 -13.65
C LEU A 96 -2.54 -1.48 -13.78
N LEU A 97 -2.96 -2.25 -12.77
CA LEU A 97 -2.72 -3.69 -12.75
C LEU A 97 -3.58 -4.44 -13.77
N ARG A 98 -4.84 -4.02 -13.98
CA ARG A 98 -5.70 -4.56 -15.03
C ARG A 98 -5.11 -4.28 -16.41
N ASP A 99 -4.73 -3.05 -16.69
CA ASP A 99 -4.19 -2.65 -17.99
C ASP A 99 -2.86 -3.40 -18.26
N ALA A 100 -2.03 -3.60 -17.23
CA ALA A 100 -0.83 -4.44 -17.34
C ALA A 100 -1.17 -5.91 -17.64
N PHE A 101 -2.19 -6.49 -17.01
CA PHE A 101 -2.66 -7.84 -17.33
C PHE A 101 -3.17 -7.96 -18.76
N GLU A 102 -3.97 -6.99 -19.22
CA GLU A 102 -4.54 -6.97 -20.57
C GLU A 102 -3.45 -6.77 -21.64
N ALA A 103 -2.40 -6.02 -21.32
CA ALA A 103 -1.21 -5.87 -22.15
C ALA A 103 -0.29 -7.10 -22.15
N GLY A 104 -0.64 -8.18 -21.43
CA GLY A 104 0.16 -9.41 -21.37
C GLY A 104 1.42 -9.30 -20.50
N CYS A 105 1.49 -8.33 -19.59
CA CYS A 105 2.57 -8.25 -18.62
C CYS A 105 2.44 -9.36 -17.56
N LEU A 106 3.59 -9.86 -17.09
CA LEU A 106 3.64 -10.90 -16.05
C LEU A 106 3.43 -10.29 -14.65
N VAL A 107 2.18 -9.95 -14.34
CA VAL A 107 1.74 -9.45 -13.02
C VAL A 107 1.37 -10.66 -12.13
N GLU A 108 2.31 -11.58 -11.97
CA GLU A 108 2.06 -12.89 -11.37
C GLU A 108 2.59 -13.01 -9.93
N SER A 109 3.13 -11.94 -9.34
CA SER A 109 3.59 -11.98 -7.94
C SER A 109 2.43 -12.04 -6.95
N SER A 110 2.59 -12.80 -5.87
CA SER A 110 1.67 -12.87 -4.73
C SER A 110 1.38 -11.50 -4.09
N PHE A 111 2.31 -10.56 -4.23
CA PHE A 111 2.17 -9.18 -3.79
C PHE A 111 0.99 -8.47 -4.47
N TYR A 112 0.74 -8.72 -5.76
CA TYR A 112 -0.35 -8.06 -6.48
C TYR A 112 -1.72 -8.48 -5.97
N ALA A 113 -1.86 -9.71 -5.44
CA ALA A 113 -3.10 -10.14 -4.79
C ALA A 113 -3.41 -9.28 -3.55
N TYR A 114 -2.40 -8.94 -2.77
CA TYR A 114 -2.57 -8.02 -1.64
C TYR A 114 -2.95 -6.61 -2.11
N CYS A 115 -2.30 -6.10 -3.16
CA CYS A 115 -2.65 -4.81 -3.76
C CYS A 115 -4.12 -4.73 -4.18
N PHE A 116 -4.61 -5.76 -4.88
CA PHE A 116 -6.03 -5.85 -5.24
C PHE A 116 -6.91 -5.91 -4.00
N SER A 117 -6.54 -6.71 -2.99
CA SER A 117 -7.36 -6.89 -1.80
C SER A 117 -7.51 -5.60 -0.99
N ILE A 118 -6.43 -4.82 -0.83
CA ILE A 118 -6.50 -3.50 -0.18
C ILE A 118 -7.39 -2.53 -0.96
N ALA A 119 -7.19 -2.41 -2.29
CA ALA A 119 -8.01 -1.52 -3.11
C ALA A 119 -9.49 -1.92 -3.11
N THR A 120 -9.79 -3.21 -3.24
CA THR A 120 -11.15 -3.74 -3.22
C THR A 120 -11.79 -3.66 -1.84
N GLY A 121 -11.02 -3.75 -0.76
CA GLY A 121 -11.51 -3.44 0.59
C GLY A 121 -12.03 -2.01 0.70
N ILE A 122 -11.27 -1.03 0.18
CA ILE A 122 -11.69 0.37 0.11
C ILE A 122 -12.98 0.50 -0.72
N PHE A 123 -13.04 -0.12 -1.91
CA PHE A 123 -14.24 -0.07 -2.75
C PHE A 123 -15.46 -0.73 -2.11
N SER A 124 -15.25 -1.79 -1.33
CA SER A 124 -16.35 -2.48 -0.64
C SER A 124 -17.06 -1.53 0.31
N VAL A 125 -16.31 -0.82 1.17
CA VAL A 125 -16.89 0.19 2.06
C VAL A 125 -17.52 1.34 1.25
N ALA A 126 -16.83 1.82 0.19
CA ALA A 126 -17.30 2.92 -0.65
C ALA A 126 -18.56 2.60 -1.45
N SER A 127 -18.78 1.33 -1.80
CA SER A 127 -19.93 0.88 -2.57
C SER A 127 -21.27 0.98 -1.84
N HIS A 128 -21.24 1.19 -0.52
CA HIS A 128 -22.42 1.36 0.32
C HIS A 128 -22.61 2.80 0.80
N ALA A 129 -21.72 3.73 0.42
CA ALA A 129 -21.82 5.13 0.81
C ALA A 129 -23.01 5.83 0.14
N ALA A 130 -23.61 6.80 0.84
CA ALA A 130 -24.66 7.63 0.27
C ALA A 130 -24.10 8.52 -0.87
N PRO A 131 -24.88 8.81 -1.92
CA PRO A 131 -24.41 9.56 -3.10
C PRO A 131 -23.93 10.99 -2.81
N ASP A 132 -24.28 11.55 -1.65
CA ASP A 132 -24.14 12.99 -1.38
C ASP A 132 -22.75 13.39 -0.84
N GLY A 133 -21.83 12.44 -0.62
CA GLY A 133 -20.55 12.69 0.07
C GLY A 133 -19.26 12.27 -0.65
N VAL A 134 -19.33 11.45 -1.70
CA VAL A 134 -18.15 10.91 -2.40
C VAL A 134 -18.28 11.19 -3.90
N ALA A 135 -17.18 11.58 -4.56
CA ALA A 135 -17.19 11.92 -5.99
C ALA A 135 -17.60 10.75 -6.91
N TYR A 136 -17.63 9.52 -6.38
CA TYR A 136 -17.88 8.28 -7.10
C TYR A 136 -19.25 7.71 -6.79
N ARG A 137 -19.90 7.15 -7.82
CA ARG A 137 -21.20 6.51 -7.65
C ARG A 137 -21.04 5.13 -7.00
N PRO A 138 -21.94 4.71 -6.10
CA PRO A 138 -21.94 3.37 -5.53
C PRO A 138 -21.82 2.24 -6.58
N SER A 139 -22.49 2.40 -7.72
CA SER A 139 -22.41 1.46 -8.86
C SER A 139 -21.02 1.35 -9.49
N GLU A 140 -20.26 2.45 -9.54
CA GLU A 140 -18.89 2.46 -10.06
C GLU A 140 -17.97 1.72 -9.09
N MET A 141 -18.12 1.96 -7.78
CA MET A 141 -17.36 1.24 -6.75
C MET A 141 -17.64 -0.26 -6.79
N LEU A 142 -18.91 -0.67 -6.94
CA LEU A 142 -19.27 -2.09 -7.13
C LEU A 142 -18.61 -2.71 -8.38
N CYS A 143 -18.52 -1.95 -9.48
CA CYS A 143 -17.80 -2.41 -10.68
C CYS A 143 -16.33 -2.70 -10.35
N HIS A 144 -15.66 -1.80 -9.63
CA HIS A 144 -14.28 -2.02 -9.19
C HIS A 144 -14.13 -3.17 -8.19
N VAL A 145 -15.13 -3.44 -7.34
CA VAL A 145 -15.15 -4.64 -6.49
C VAL A 145 -15.12 -5.92 -7.34
N HIS A 146 -15.97 -6.00 -8.37
CA HIS A 146 -15.98 -7.15 -9.27
C HIS A 146 -14.65 -7.34 -10.01
N ILE A 147 -14.06 -6.25 -10.53
CA ILE A 147 -12.76 -6.30 -11.22
C ILE A 147 -11.66 -6.85 -10.29
N GLY A 148 -11.61 -6.38 -9.04
CA GLY A 148 -10.61 -6.86 -8.09
C GLY A 148 -10.80 -8.31 -7.67
N LEU A 149 -12.04 -8.75 -7.49
CA LEU A 149 -12.35 -10.15 -7.20
C LEU A 149 -11.99 -11.08 -8.35
N GLU A 150 -12.28 -10.70 -9.60
CA GLU A 150 -11.89 -11.45 -10.80
C GLU A 150 -10.35 -11.55 -10.92
N ALA A 151 -9.63 -10.45 -10.67
CA ALA A 151 -8.17 -10.46 -10.67
C ALA A 151 -7.60 -11.41 -9.59
N LEU A 152 -8.20 -11.45 -8.40
CA LEU A 152 -7.82 -12.38 -7.35
C LEU A 152 -8.10 -13.83 -7.70
N GLU A 153 -9.22 -14.13 -8.35
CA GLU A 153 -9.52 -15.47 -8.87
C GLU A 153 -8.49 -15.92 -9.90
N ARG A 154 -8.04 -15.02 -10.80
CA ARG A 154 -6.97 -15.31 -11.75
C ARG A 154 -5.66 -15.62 -11.05
N LEU A 155 -5.29 -14.82 -10.05
CA LEU A 155 -4.08 -15.02 -9.24
C LEU A 155 -4.18 -16.28 -8.36
N ALA A 156 -5.38 -16.71 -7.98
CA ALA A 156 -5.61 -17.92 -7.19
C ALA A 156 -5.17 -19.21 -7.92
N HIS A 157 -5.10 -19.21 -9.25
CA HIS A 157 -4.54 -20.32 -10.02
C HIS A 157 -3.03 -20.49 -9.81
N LEU A 158 -2.33 -19.41 -9.45
CA LEU A 158 -0.90 -19.40 -9.20
C LEU A 158 -0.58 -19.50 -7.71
N TRP A 159 -1.42 -18.89 -6.87
CA TRP A 159 -1.17 -18.77 -5.45
C TRP A 159 -2.37 -19.08 -4.58
N VAL A 160 -2.19 -20.06 -3.69
CA VAL A 160 -3.21 -20.44 -2.71
C VAL A 160 -3.57 -19.26 -1.79
N HIS A 161 -2.61 -18.40 -1.43
CA HIS A 161 -2.91 -17.24 -0.58
C HIS A 161 -3.88 -16.28 -1.28
N ALA A 162 -3.78 -16.08 -2.60
CA ALA A 162 -4.71 -15.23 -3.36
C ALA A 162 -6.14 -15.80 -3.35
N ALA A 163 -6.28 -17.14 -3.38
CA ALA A 163 -7.57 -17.81 -3.21
C ALA A 163 -8.18 -17.49 -1.83
N ASN A 164 -7.37 -17.54 -0.77
CA ASN A 164 -7.81 -17.21 0.58
C ASN A 164 -8.21 -15.73 0.71
N MET A 165 -7.39 -14.83 0.16
CA MET A 165 -7.69 -13.38 0.13
C MET A 165 -9.02 -13.11 -0.58
N SER A 166 -9.27 -13.79 -1.71
CA SER A 166 -10.52 -13.71 -2.45
C SER A 166 -11.74 -14.13 -1.62
N VAL A 167 -11.64 -15.21 -0.83
CA VAL A 167 -12.73 -15.66 0.05
C VAL A 167 -13.01 -14.62 1.13
N ARG A 168 -11.98 -14.20 1.88
CA ARG A 168 -12.14 -13.21 2.95
C ARG A 168 -12.67 -11.88 2.45
N LEU A 169 -12.24 -11.44 1.29
CA LEU A 169 -12.69 -10.20 0.69
C LEU A 169 -14.17 -10.27 0.28
N ARG A 170 -14.69 -11.42 -0.19
CA ARG A 170 -16.13 -11.59 -0.42
C ARG A 170 -16.93 -11.54 0.89
N GLU A 171 -16.44 -12.20 1.93
CA GLU A 171 -17.06 -12.15 3.26
C GLU A 171 -17.06 -10.74 3.84
N PHE A 172 -15.94 -10.02 3.72
CA PHE A 172 -15.82 -8.62 4.10
C PHE A 172 -16.77 -7.74 3.30
N HIS A 173 -16.82 -7.89 1.97
CA HIS A 173 -17.72 -7.10 1.13
C HIS A 173 -19.19 -7.24 1.57
N ALA A 174 -19.64 -8.47 1.87
CA ALA A 174 -20.99 -8.73 2.35
C ALA A 174 -21.32 -7.97 3.66
N GLN A 175 -20.32 -7.71 4.50
CA GLN A 175 -20.46 -7.06 5.80
C GLN A 175 -20.11 -5.56 5.76
N SER A 176 -19.51 -5.09 4.66
CA SER A 176 -18.94 -3.74 4.56
C SER A 176 -19.95 -2.59 4.64
N HIS A 177 -21.24 -2.86 4.43
CA HIS A 177 -22.32 -1.88 4.62
C HIS A 177 -22.41 -1.34 6.06
N CYS A 178 -22.00 -2.12 7.06
CA CYS A 178 -21.93 -1.70 8.46
C CYS A 178 -20.82 -0.66 8.72
N LEU A 179 -19.88 -0.50 7.78
CA LEU A 179 -18.66 0.30 7.94
C LEU A 179 -18.75 1.66 7.22
N THR A 180 -19.91 2.02 6.70
CA THR A 180 -20.13 3.25 5.92
C THR A 180 -19.85 4.53 6.71
N THR A 181 -19.96 4.49 8.05
CA THR A 181 -19.60 5.60 8.94
C THR A 181 -18.12 5.98 8.85
N LEU A 182 -17.23 5.04 8.47
CA LEU A 182 -15.80 5.30 8.24
C LEU A 182 -15.53 6.13 6.98
N LEU A 183 -16.55 6.41 6.18
CA LEU A 183 -16.46 7.32 5.04
C LEU A 183 -17.01 8.71 5.35
N ASP A 184 -17.64 8.90 6.51
CA ASP A 184 -18.06 10.22 6.96
C ASP A 184 -16.89 10.93 7.67
N PRO A 185 -16.36 12.04 7.10
CA PRO A 185 -15.30 12.81 7.73
C PRO A 185 -15.67 13.37 9.11
N ALA A 186 -16.96 13.47 9.43
CA ALA A 186 -17.43 13.92 10.74
C ALA A 186 -17.43 12.82 11.80
N CYS A 187 -17.65 11.56 11.41
CA CYS A 187 -17.76 10.42 12.32
C CYS A 187 -16.44 9.62 12.44
N LEU A 188 -15.42 9.97 11.66
CA LEU A 188 -14.19 9.18 11.54
C LEU A 188 -13.39 9.04 12.84
N ALA A 189 -13.64 9.87 13.85
CA ALA A 189 -12.98 9.78 15.15
C ALA A 189 -13.86 9.13 16.24
N ASP A 190 -15.08 8.71 15.90
CA ASP A 190 -16.01 8.05 16.82
C ASP A 190 -15.58 6.60 17.09
N ASP A 191 -15.93 6.06 18.25
CA ASP A 191 -15.54 4.69 18.61
C ASP A 191 -16.16 3.66 17.65
N LEU A 192 -15.32 2.76 17.18
CA LEU A 192 -15.72 1.60 16.40
C LEU A 192 -15.91 0.40 17.34
N ASP A 193 -16.88 -0.46 17.06
CA ASP A 193 -17.05 -1.68 17.85
C ASP A 193 -15.85 -2.62 17.66
N PRO A 194 -15.46 -3.40 18.70
CA PRO A 194 -14.27 -4.26 18.62
C PRO A 194 -14.32 -5.29 17.48
N ALA A 195 -15.50 -5.80 17.14
CA ALA A 195 -15.63 -6.81 16.08
C ALA A 195 -15.37 -6.20 14.69
N SER A 196 -15.84 -4.97 14.45
CA SER A 196 -15.50 -4.22 13.24
C SER A 196 -14.02 -3.84 13.18
N GLU A 197 -13.39 -3.47 14.31
CA GLU A 197 -11.94 -3.23 14.37
C GLU A 197 -11.14 -4.49 13.98
N ASP A 198 -11.48 -5.65 14.56
CA ASP A 198 -10.82 -6.94 14.27
C ASP A 198 -11.00 -7.34 12.80
N MET A 199 -12.21 -7.17 12.26
CA MET A 199 -12.49 -7.43 10.84
C MET A 199 -11.63 -6.57 9.92
N LEU A 200 -11.54 -5.27 10.19
CA LEU A 200 -10.75 -4.33 9.39
C LEU A 200 -9.25 -4.60 9.50
N TRP A 201 -8.74 -4.98 10.68
CA TRP A 201 -7.35 -5.42 10.84
C TRP A 201 -7.04 -6.65 10.00
N SER A 202 -7.94 -7.64 10.01
CA SER A 202 -7.76 -8.86 9.20
C SER A 202 -7.71 -8.60 7.70
N MET A 203 -8.30 -7.48 7.23
CA MET A 203 -8.27 -7.05 5.84
C MET A 203 -7.02 -6.25 5.44
N ILE A 204 -6.25 -5.76 6.40
CA ILE A 204 -5.04 -4.98 6.15
C ILE A 204 -3.78 -5.81 6.35
N ASP A 205 -3.78 -6.71 7.32
CA ASP A 205 -2.64 -7.57 7.59
C ASP A 205 -2.45 -8.61 6.48
N TYR A 206 -1.28 -8.61 5.84
CA TYR A 206 -0.98 -9.51 4.72
C TYR A 206 -1.09 -10.99 5.10
N ALA A 207 -0.61 -11.35 6.29
CA ALA A 207 -0.57 -12.74 6.74
C ALA A 207 -1.97 -13.23 7.11
N LEU A 208 -2.74 -12.44 7.87
CA LEU A 208 -4.12 -12.78 8.24
C LEU A 208 -5.02 -12.86 7.01
N LEU A 209 -4.88 -11.92 6.07
CA LEU A 209 -5.67 -11.89 4.85
C LEU A 209 -5.37 -13.09 3.94
N GLY A 210 -4.11 -13.54 3.90
CA GLY A 210 -3.67 -14.71 3.14
C GLY A 210 -3.89 -16.05 3.85
N GLU A 211 -4.25 -16.07 5.13
CA GLU A 211 -4.40 -17.29 5.92
C GLU A 211 -5.63 -18.10 5.48
N ASP A 212 -5.51 -19.44 5.53
CA ASP A 212 -6.61 -20.37 5.25
C ASP A 212 -7.85 -20.07 6.13
N PRO A 213 -8.97 -19.62 5.53
CA PRO A 213 -10.19 -19.28 6.27
C PRO A 213 -10.72 -20.44 7.12
N ARG A 214 -10.42 -21.69 6.74
CA ARG A 214 -10.88 -22.89 7.46
C ARG A 214 -10.14 -23.10 8.78
N LYS A 215 -8.92 -22.59 8.92
CA LYS A 215 -8.13 -22.67 10.16
C LYS A 215 -8.57 -21.61 11.17
N THR A 216 -8.87 -20.40 10.72
CA THR A 216 -9.36 -19.31 11.59
C THR A 216 -10.70 -19.67 12.25
N SER A 217 -11.59 -20.39 11.55
CA SER A 217 -12.86 -20.89 12.12
C SER A 217 -12.67 -21.92 13.25
N GLN A 218 -11.51 -22.58 13.32
CA GLN A 218 -11.18 -23.54 14.40
C GLN A 218 -10.43 -22.89 15.57
N ALA A 219 -9.81 -21.72 15.36
CA ALA A 219 -8.97 -21.02 16.33
C ALA A 219 -9.75 -20.04 17.24
N MET A 220 -11.05 -19.84 17.04
CA MET A 220 -11.91 -18.94 17.84
C MET A 220 -12.14 -19.42 19.29
N GLY A 221 -11.25 -20.27 19.81
CA GLY A 221 -11.23 -20.79 21.18
C GLY A 221 -9.87 -20.67 21.90
N SER A 222 -8.82 -20.06 21.33
CA SER A 222 -7.56 -19.92 22.08
C SER A 222 -6.64 -18.81 21.58
N GLU A 223 -6.31 -17.91 22.51
CA GLU A 223 -5.11 -17.09 22.65
C GLU A 223 -4.80 -16.00 21.60
N ILE A 224 -5.01 -14.76 22.05
CA ILE A 224 -4.49 -13.52 21.45
C ILE A 224 -2.95 -13.55 21.55
N PRO A 225 -2.20 -13.47 20.44
CA PRO A 225 -0.79 -13.14 20.50
C PRO A 225 -0.67 -11.66 20.86
N ILE A 226 -0.17 -11.37 22.06
CA ILE A 226 0.16 -10.02 22.50
C ILE A 226 1.34 -9.53 21.62
N LEU A 227 1.04 -8.70 20.61
CA LEU A 227 2.08 -7.94 19.93
C LEU A 227 2.48 -6.74 20.80
N PRO A 228 3.77 -6.43 20.96
CA PRO A 228 4.20 -5.20 21.63
C PRO A 228 3.86 -3.97 20.78
N SER A 229 3.51 -2.87 21.46
CA SER A 229 3.12 -1.60 20.85
C SER A 229 4.18 -1.03 19.89
N PRO A 230 3.78 -0.28 18.84
CA PRO A 230 4.68 0.20 17.81
C PRO A 230 5.50 1.40 18.32
N THR A 231 6.59 1.12 19.01
CA THR A 231 7.63 2.12 19.33
C THR A 231 9.05 1.60 19.15
N SER A 232 9.26 0.35 18.71
CA SER A 232 10.60 -0.27 18.64
C SER A 232 11.19 -0.43 17.23
N TRP A 233 10.79 0.37 16.24
CA TRP A 233 11.54 0.47 14.96
C TRP A 233 12.77 1.39 15.07
N ALA A 234 13.18 1.76 16.29
CA ALA A 234 14.52 2.23 16.55
C ALA A 234 15.45 1.01 16.55
N LEU A 235 16.32 0.92 15.55
CA LEU A 235 17.47 0.02 15.54
C LEU A 235 18.39 0.38 16.71
N ASP A 236 18.21 -0.28 17.86
CA ASP A 236 19.17 -0.19 18.96
C ASP A 236 20.40 -1.01 18.61
N ALA A 237 21.46 -0.26 18.35
CA ALA A 237 22.81 -0.72 18.11
C ALA A 237 23.47 -1.10 19.44
N GLU A 238 23.23 -2.33 19.93
CA GLU A 238 23.97 -2.82 21.10
C GLU A 238 24.05 -4.36 21.17
N ILE A 239 24.56 -5.01 20.12
CA ILE A 239 25.12 -6.37 20.23
C ILE A 239 26.40 -6.46 19.39
N LEU A 240 27.49 -5.83 19.83
CA LEU A 240 28.85 -6.28 19.47
C LEU A 240 29.85 -5.84 20.56
N ALA A 241 30.29 -6.81 21.36
CA ALA A 241 31.62 -6.84 21.97
C ALA A 241 32.22 -8.25 21.76
N PRO A 242 33.55 -8.41 21.72
CA PRO A 242 34.21 -9.04 20.57
C PRO A 242 34.63 -10.49 20.83
N VAL A 243 34.61 -11.30 19.77
CA VAL A 243 35.50 -12.47 19.65
C VAL A 243 36.28 -12.33 18.35
N SER A 244 37.58 -12.27 18.53
CA SER A 244 38.61 -12.05 17.53
C SER A 244 38.82 -13.24 16.59
N SER A 245 39.21 -12.88 15.37
CA SER A 245 40.09 -13.60 14.44
C SER A 245 39.52 -14.83 13.73
N ILE A 246 39.44 -14.76 12.40
CA ILE A 246 40.30 -15.50 11.44
C ILE A 246 39.66 -15.45 10.03
N VAL A 247 40.39 -14.81 9.10
CA VAL A 247 40.48 -15.02 7.64
C VAL A 247 39.58 -14.21 6.68
N ASP A 248 40.32 -13.46 5.84
CA ASP A 248 40.02 -12.72 4.61
C ASP A 248 38.94 -13.28 3.67
N ALA A 249 38.10 -12.39 3.11
CA ALA A 249 38.32 -11.82 1.78
C ALA A 249 37.16 -10.89 1.32
N SER A 250 37.49 -9.61 1.14
CA SER A 250 36.97 -8.63 0.16
C SER A 250 35.49 -8.66 -0.28
N HIS A 251 34.68 -7.74 0.26
CA HIS A 251 33.89 -6.71 -0.46
C HIS A 251 32.75 -6.15 0.43
N GLY A 252 32.64 -4.82 0.51
CA GLY A 252 31.37 -4.14 0.79
C GLY A 252 31.25 -3.43 2.14
N ASN A 253 31.49 -2.11 2.15
CA ASN A 253 30.86 -1.17 3.09
C ASN A 253 30.60 0.14 2.34
N LEU A 254 29.48 0.22 1.61
CA LEU A 254 29.15 1.32 0.70
C LEU A 254 28.35 2.46 1.37
N PHE A 255 27.90 2.35 2.62
CA PHE A 255 26.93 3.33 3.16
C PHE A 255 27.16 3.81 4.59
N SER A 256 28.40 3.86 5.07
CA SER A 256 28.65 4.33 6.44
C SER A 256 29.12 5.78 6.59
N ALA A 257 29.20 6.61 5.53
CA ALA A 257 29.61 8.00 5.72
C ALA A 257 29.20 8.94 4.58
N MET A 258 27.92 9.36 4.47
CA MET A 258 27.57 10.46 3.54
C MET A 258 26.45 11.36 4.07
N THR A 259 26.81 12.63 4.30
CA THR A 259 25.92 13.77 4.57
C THR A 259 25.01 14.09 3.37
N PRO A 260 23.90 14.82 3.57
CA PRO A 260 22.81 14.97 2.59
C PRO A 260 23.21 15.56 1.22
N THR A 261 24.34 16.26 1.15
CA THR A 261 24.88 16.87 -0.07
C THR A 261 25.50 15.88 -1.05
N LEU A 262 25.76 14.63 -0.65
CA LEU A 262 26.38 13.60 -1.51
C LEU A 262 25.36 12.79 -2.34
N ARG A 263 24.05 12.91 -2.08
CA ARG A 263 23.00 12.14 -2.79
C ARG A 263 22.71 12.60 -4.22
N LEU A 264 23.13 13.80 -4.62
CA LEU A 264 22.89 14.29 -5.98
C LEU A 264 23.95 13.76 -6.98
N ASN A 265 25.21 13.65 -6.56
CA ASN A 265 26.29 13.21 -7.45
C ASN A 265 26.29 11.70 -7.72
N GLU A 266 25.84 10.86 -6.78
CA GLU A 266 25.79 9.42 -7.01
C GLU A 266 24.63 9.02 -7.94
N VAL A 267 23.50 9.74 -7.88
CA VAL A 267 22.38 9.53 -8.81
C VAL A 267 22.76 9.97 -10.23
N GLU A 268 23.54 11.06 -10.39
CA GLU A 268 24.14 11.41 -11.69
C GLU A 268 25.15 10.37 -12.19
N TYR A 269 25.92 9.72 -11.30
CA TYR A 269 26.86 8.67 -11.69
C TYR A 269 26.14 7.42 -12.23
N PHE A 270 25.03 7.00 -11.60
CA PHE A 270 24.21 5.88 -12.11
C PHE A 270 23.47 6.21 -13.41
N LEU A 271 23.16 7.50 -13.67
CA LEU A 271 22.52 7.93 -14.92
C LEU A 271 23.52 8.12 -16.08
N ASN A 272 24.80 8.38 -15.80
CA ASN A 272 25.84 8.55 -16.82
C ASN A 272 26.52 7.26 -17.30
N CYS A 273 26.25 6.10 -16.68
CA CYS A 273 26.79 4.81 -17.15
C CYS A 273 26.13 4.28 -18.44
N SER A 274 25.21 5.04 -19.04
CA SER A 274 24.56 4.72 -20.32
C SER A 274 24.93 5.69 -21.44
N SER A 275 26.21 6.04 -21.55
CA SER A 275 26.77 6.65 -22.77
C SER A 275 27.88 5.76 -23.34
N PRO A 276 27.75 5.24 -24.58
CA PRO A 276 28.85 4.58 -25.25
C PRO A 276 29.91 5.63 -25.58
N ASN A 277 31.08 5.44 -24.99
CA ASN A 277 32.29 6.21 -25.22
C ASN A 277 32.79 5.93 -26.65
N ASN A 278 32.38 6.74 -27.63
CA ASN A 278 33.00 6.74 -28.95
C ASN A 278 34.32 7.50 -28.90
N GLY A 279 35.40 6.76 -28.61
CA GLY A 279 36.78 7.20 -28.73
C GLY A 279 37.51 6.49 -29.87
N VAL A 280 37.67 7.22 -30.98
CA VAL A 280 38.84 7.30 -31.87
C VAL A 280 39.34 6.04 -32.60
N LEU A 281 39.23 6.04 -33.93
CA LEU A 281 40.34 6.18 -34.89
C LEU A 281 39.82 6.67 -36.25
#